data_AF-A0A6I9MUW7-F1
#
_entry.id   AF-A0A6I9MUW7-F1
#
_cell.length_a   1.000
_cell.length_b   1.000
_cell.length_c   1.000
_cell.angle_alpha   90.00
_cell.angle_beta   90.00
_cell.angle_gamma   90.00
#
_symmetry.space_group_name_H-M   'P 1'
#
loop_
_entity.id
_entity.type
_entity.pdbx_description
1 polymer ?
#
loop_
_entity_poly.entity_id
_entity_poly.type
_entity_poly.pdbx_seq_one_letter_code
_entity_poly.pdbx_strand_id
1 'polypeptide(L)'
;MDSSSVHEVVHEVVHSDSSALPAKHHDPDTTEPISCGLQTLEELLSWKRSDANLFNVAAVPLAPRDPPLTASARRTLVSHDMMGGYLDDRFTQGTHSDAPYAFYHWQYIDIFNYFTHNMVTIPPVVWTNAAHKHGVVVLGTFITEWTDGAVVCEAFLKDEESYRAVADRLVQISHCYGFDGWLINIENSLSESAVKNTPLFLQYLTEQMHERVPGSLVLWYDSVLEKGELKWQNELNESN
;
A
#
# COMPACT_ATOMS: atom_id res chain seq x y z
N MET A 1 49.44 11.09 -46.20
CA MET A 1 49.42 12.41 -45.54
C MET A 1 48.00 12.91 -45.70
N ASP A 2 47.15 13.07 -44.70
CA ASP A 2 47.18 12.77 -43.28
C ASP A 2 45.68 12.74 -42.91
N SER A 3 45.21 11.72 -42.21
CA SER A 3 43.81 11.60 -41.80
C SER A 3 43.77 11.20 -40.33
N SER A 4 43.99 12.17 -39.46
CA SER A 4 43.80 12.00 -38.02
C SER A 4 42.42 12.53 -37.63
N SER A 5 41.41 11.67 -37.74
CA SER A 5 40.14 11.85 -37.03
C SER A 5 40.36 11.42 -35.58
N VAL A 6 40.51 12.39 -34.68
CA VAL A 6 40.58 12.13 -33.25
C VAL A 6 39.16 11.87 -32.76
N HIS A 7 38.85 10.62 -32.44
CA HIS A 7 37.60 10.26 -31.78
C HIS A 7 37.67 10.76 -30.33
N GLU A 8 36.89 11.80 -30.02
CA GLU A 8 36.66 12.27 -28.66
C GLU A 8 35.80 11.23 -27.94
N VAL A 9 36.41 10.42 -27.09
CA VAL A 9 35.71 9.48 -26.21
C VAL A 9 35.20 10.30 -25.02
N VAL A 10 33.90 10.60 -25.02
CA VAL A 10 33.23 11.21 -23.86
C VAL A 10 33.17 10.16 -22.76
N HIS A 11 34.05 10.27 -21.77
CA HIS A 11 33.90 9.57 -20.50
C HIS A 11 32.84 10.30 -19.70
N GLU A 12 31.59 9.85 -19.80
CA GLU A 12 30.55 10.25 -18.86
C GLU A 12 30.93 9.67 -17.49
N VAL A 13 31.46 10.52 -16.61
CA VAL A 13 31.65 10.18 -15.21
C VAL A 13 30.26 10.21 -14.58
N VAL A 14 29.64 9.02 -14.49
CA VAL A 14 28.43 8.83 -13.70
C VAL A 14 28.81 9.06 -12.25
N HIS A 15 28.57 10.27 -11.76
CA HIS A 15 28.56 10.54 -10.33
C HIS A 15 27.35 9.80 -9.75
N SER A 16 27.59 8.62 -9.17
CA SER A 16 26.61 8.01 -8.28
C SER A 16 26.64 8.81 -6.98
N ASP A 17 25.94 9.94 -6.96
CA ASP A 17 25.52 10.48 -5.68
C ASP A 17 24.66 9.39 -5.06
N SER A 18 25.21 8.67 -4.08
CA SER A 18 24.41 7.74 -3.30
C SER A 18 23.41 8.60 -2.56
N SER A 19 22.19 8.67 -3.07
CA SER A 19 21.05 8.82 -2.19
C SER A 19 21.10 7.58 -1.30
N ALA A 20 21.80 7.70 -0.18
CA ALA A 20 21.79 6.68 0.84
C ALA A 20 20.37 6.69 1.39
N LEU A 21 19.52 5.82 0.83
CA LEU A 21 18.20 5.56 1.37
C LEU A 21 18.38 5.31 2.88
N PRO A 22 17.50 5.86 3.73
CA PRO A 22 17.60 5.64 5.17
C PRO A 22 17.75 4.15 5.49
N ALA A 23 18.52 3.82 6.54
CA ALA A 23 18.86 2.43 6.90
C ALA A 23 17.63 1.50 7.03
N LYS A 24 16.45 2.06 7.35
CA LYS A 24 15.16 1.33 7.40
C LYS A 24 14.74 0.67 6.08
N HIS A 25 15.34 1.07 4.95
CA HIS A 25 15.07 0.51 3.63
C HIS A 25 16.05 -0.59 3.23
N HIS A 26 16.99 -0.94 4.11
CA HIS A 26 17.98 -1.98 3.87
C HIS A 26 17.88 -3.04 4.97
N ASP A 27 18.01 -4.30 4.58
CA ASP A 27 18.14 -5.40 5.52
C ASP A 27 19.47 -5.26 6.29
N PRO A 28 19.46 -5.39 7.63
CA PRO A 28 20.63 -5.10 8.46
C PRO A 28 21.80 -6.06 8.23
N ASP A 29 21.52 -7.29 7.77
CA ASP A 29 22.52 -8.34 7.62
C ASP A 29 23.08 -8.38 6.19
N THR A 30 22.21 -8.21 5.20
CA THR A 30 22.56 -8.34 3.78
C THR A 30 22.81 -7.00 3.08
N THR A 31 22.33 -5.89 3.65
CA THR A 31 22.29 -4.54 3.05
C THR A 31 21.41 -4.45 1.80
N GLU A 32 20.67 -5.50 1.47
CA GLU A 32 19.77 -5.52 0.33
C GLU A 32 18.57 -4.59 0.55
N PRO A 33 18.05 -3.95 -0.51
CA PRO A 33 16.86 -3.11 -0.39
C PRO A 33 15.62 -3.95 -0.06
N ILE A 34 14.88 -3.50 0.95
CA ILE A 34 13.67 -4.18 1.45
C ILE A 34 12.42 -3.31 1.35
N SER A 35 11.28 -3.98 1.25
CA SER A 35 9.94 -3.44 1.49
C SER A 35 9.67 -3.38 2.99
N CYS A 36 8.99 -2.32 3.44
CA CYS A 36 8.56 -2.14 4.81
C CYS A 36 7.30 -1.26 4.87
N GLY A 37 6.51 -1.43 5.93
CA GLY A 37 5.36 -0.58 6.23
C GLY A 37 5.73 0.61 7.12
N LEU A 38 4.72 1.38 7.54
CA LEU A 38 4.83 2.46 8.52
C LEU A 38 4.07 2.06 9.79
N GLN A 39 4.67 2.32 10.94
CA GLN A 39 4.18 1.88 12.24
C GLN A 39 3.35 2.95 12.96
N THR A 40 3.53 4.23 12.62
CA THR A 40 2.90 5.33 13.36
C THR A 40 2.29 6.40 12.46
N LEU A 41 1.36 7.18 13.04
CA LEU A 41 0.75 8.33 12.36
C LEU A 41 1.78 9.38 11.98
N GLU A 42 2.81 9.58 12.82
CA GLU A 42 3.90 10.51 12.54
C GLU A 42 4.72 10.05 11.32
N GLU A 43 5.04 8.76 11.22
CA GLU A 43 5.74 8.21 10.04
C GLU A 43 4.93 8.40 8.76
N LEU A 44 3.61 8.19 8.81
CA LEU A 44 2.72 8.43 7.67
C LEU A 44 2.69 9.90 7.27
N LEU A 45 2.48 10.81 8.22
CA LEU A 45 2.34 12.24 7.94
C LEU A 45 3.66 12.87 7.47
N SER A 46 4.79 12.37 7.98
CA SER A 46 6.14 12.80 7.60
C SER A 46 6.65 12.20 6.30
N TRP A 47 5.98 11.16 5.76
CA TRP A 47 6.37 10.50 4.52
C TRP A 47 6.44 11.50 3.35
N LYS A 48 7.52 11.41 2.57
CA LYS A 48 7.73 12.21 1.36
C LYS A 48 8.19 11.32 0.22
N ARG A 49 7.81 11.68 -0.99
CA ARG A 49 8.25 11.01 -2.22
C ARG A 49 9.79 10.99 -2.39
N SER A 50 10.50 12.00 -1.87
CA SER A 50 11.97 12.06 -1.89
C SER A 50 12.62 10.94 -1.09
N ASP A 51 11.89 10.39 -0.11
CA ASP A 51 12.38 9.39 0.82
C ASP A 51 11.89 7.98 0.42
N ALA A 52 11.19 7.88 -0.71
CA ALA A 52 10.66 6.63 -1.21
C ALA A 52 11.80 5.71 -1.69
N ASN A 53 11.75 4.45 -1.29
CA ASN A 53 12.68 3.44 -1.81
C ASN A 53 12.29 3.10 -3.26
N LEU A 54 13.06 3.60 -4.23
CA LEU A 54 12.76 3.39 -5.65
C LEU A 54 12.82 1.90 -6.07
N PHE A 55 13.53 1.05 -5.33
CA PHE A 55 13.53 -0.40 -5.57
C PHE A 55 12.15 -1.05 -5.29
N ASN A 56 11.29 -0.40 -4.49
CA ASN A 56 9.94 -0.87 -4.17
C ASN A 56 8.87 -0.37 -5.14
N VAL A 57 9.23 0.40 -6.18
CA VAL A 57 8.24 0.88 -7.16
C VAL A 57 7.91 -0.23 -8.15
N ALA A 58 6.63 -0.53 -8.32
CA ALA A 58 6.16 -1.55 -9.25
C ALA A 58 6.57 -1.18 -10.70
N ALA A 59 7.18 -2.14 -11.38
CA ALA A 59 7.64 -2.01 -12.75
C ALA A 59 6.63 -2.60 -13.77
N VAL A 60 5.71 -3.44 -13.29
CA VAL A 60 4.70 -4.10 -14.12
C VAL A 60 3.38 -3.33 -13.99
N PRO A 61 2.85 -2.74 -15.08
CA PRO A 61 1.53 -2.15 -15.05
C PRO A 61 0.44 -3.23 -14.93
N LEU A 62 -0.70 -2.88 -14.34
CA LEU A 62 -1.86 -3.77 -14.23
C LEU A 62 -2.29 -4.24 -15.62
N ALA A 63 -2.20 -5.55 -15.87
CA ALA A 63 -2.61 -6.15 -17.13
C ALA A 63 -4.14 -6.07 -17.28
N PRO A 64 -4.65 -5.84 -18.49
CA PRO A 64 -6.09 -5.94 -18.74
C PRO A 64 -6.56 -7.38 -18.55
N ARG A 65 -7.83 -7.52 -18.17
CA ARG A 65 -8.48 -8.82 -17.95
C ARG A 65 -9.81 -8.90 -18.68
N ASP A 66 -10.23 -10.13 -18.97
CA ASP A 66 -11.54 -10.44 -19.56
C ASP A 66 -12.28 -11.47 -18.67
N PRO A 67 -13.44 -11.12 -18.09
CA PRO A 67 -14.09 -9.81 -18.16
C PRO A 67 -13.32 -8.73 -17.36
N PRO A 68 -13.46 -7.44 -17.73
CA PRO A 68 -12.96 -6.33 -16.92
C PRO A 68 -13.52 -6.37 -15.49
N LEU A 69 -12.75 -5.92 -14.51
CA LEU A 69 -13.16 -5.95 -13.09
C LEU A 69 -14.49 -5.23 -12.84
N THR A 70 -14.75 -4.14 -13.56
CA THR A 70 -15.99 -3.36 -13.49
C THR A 70 -17.21 -4.12 -14.02
N ALA A 71 -17.01 -5.10 -14.89
CA ALA A 71 -18.06 -5.96 -15.44
C ALA A 71 -18.26 -7.24 -14.62
N SER A 72 -17.34 -7.57 -13.71
CA SER A 72 -17.45 -8.75 -12.83
C SER A 72 -18.51 -8.53 -11.74
N ALA A 73 -19.64 -9.24 -11.87
CA ALA A 73 -20.75 -9.17 -10.92
C ALA A 73 -20.43 -9.77 -9.53
N ARG A 74 -19.45 -10.66 -9.46
CA ARG A 74 -18.93 -11.26 -8.22
C ARG A 74 -17.42 -11.15 -8.27
N ARG A 75 -16.82 -10.75 -7.16
CA ARG A 75 -15.37 -10.59 -7.02
C ARG A 75 -14.86 -11.43 -5.87
N THR A 76 -13.70 -12.05 -6.04
CA THR A 76 -12.99 -12.80 -5.01
C THR A 76 -11.81 -11.99 -4.54
N LEU A 77 -11.78 -11.68 -3.24
CA LEU A 77 -10.63 -11.06 -2.58
C LEU A 77 -9.87 -12.14 -1.80
N VAL A 78 -8.54 -12.16 -1.93
CA VAL A 78 -7.65 -12.88 -1.01
C VAL A 78 -6.91 -11.87 -0.16
N SER A 79 -7.18 -11.87 1.14
CA SER A 79 -6.41 -11.11 2.13
C SER A 79 -5.43 -12.04 2.79
N HIS A 80 -4.14 -11.78 2.63
CA HIS A 80 -3.09 -12.64 3.14
C HIS A 80 -2.26 -11.91 4.19
N ASP A 81 -2.37 -12.35 5.44
CA ASP A 81 -1.66 -11.77 6.60
C ASP A 81 -0.13 -12.00 6.58
N MET A 82 0.32 -12.96 5.75
CA MET A 82 1.76 -13.27 5.58
C MET A 82 2.48 -13.55 6.90
N MET A 83 1.77 -14.06 7.92
CA MET A 83 2.32 -14.36 9.25
C MET A 83 3.01 -13.12 9.86
N GLY A 84 2.32 -11.98 9.83
CA GLY A 84 2.85 -10.68 10.26
C GLY A 84 3.59 -9.89 9.18
N GLY A 85 3.82 -10.48 8.00
CA GLY A 85 4.32 -9.82 6.80
C GLY A 85 5.81 -9.48 6.78
N TYR A 86 6.24 -9.02 5.61
CA TYR A 86 7.62 -8.67 5.27
C TYR A 86 8.62 -9.76 5.69
N LEU A 87 8.31 -11.01 5.33
CA LEU A 87 9.17 -12.17 5.54
C LEU A 87 10.19 -12.24 4.41
N ASP A 88 10.31 -13.38 3.73
CA ASP A 88 11.18 -13.54 2.56
C ASP A 88 10.79 -12.63 1.38
N ASP A 89 9.53 -12.21 1.34
CA ASP A 89 8.96 -11.35 0.31
C ASP A 89 9.29 -9.87 0.50
N ARG A 90 9.95 -9.48 1.61
CA ARG A 90 10.46 -8.12 1.80
C ARG A 90 11.55 -7.77 0.80
N PHE A 91 12.32 -8.76 0.33
CA PHE A 91 13.43 -8.53 -0.59
C PHE A 91 12.90 -8.23 -2.00
N THR A 92 13.27 -7.07 -2.52
CA THR A 92 12.72 -6.54 -3.78
C THR A 92 13.06 -7.38 -5.02
N GLN A 93 14.11 -8.19 -4.95
CA GLN A 93 14.60 -9.03 -6.05
C GLN A 93 14.39 -10.54 -5.80
N GLY A 94 13.53 -10.88 -4.85
CA GLY A 94 13.28 -12.26 -4.44
C GLY A 94 14.18 -12.73 -3.31
N THR A 95 14.08 -14.01 -2.97
CA THR A 95 14.73 -14.61 -1.79
C THR A 95 15.56 -15.83 -2.19
N HIS A 96 16.55 -16.16 -1.35
CA HIS A 96 17.33 -17.39 -1.43
C HIS A 96 16.68 -18.60 -0.74
N SER A 97 15.51 -18.41 -0.13
CA SER A 97 14.72 -19.49 0.47
C SER A 97 14.40 -20.57 -0.56
N ASP A 98 14.57 -21.85 -0.19
CA ASP A 98 14.29 -23.00 -1.08
C ASP A 98 12.77 -23.19 -1.32
N ALA A 99 11.94 -22.72 -0.40
CA ALA A 99 10.49 -22.89 -0.43
C ALA A 99 9.78 -21.60 0.00
N PRO A 100 9.93 -20.50 -0.76
CA PRO A 100 9.23 -19.26 -0.45
C PRO A 100 7.73 -19.44 -0.69
N TYR A 101 6.93 -18.64 0.02
CA TYR A 101 5.52 -18.59 -0.29
C TYR A 101 5.31 -18.02 -1.70
N ALA A 102 4.68 -18.82 -2.56
CA ALA A 102 4.36 -18.45 -3.93
C ALA A 102 2.88 -18.70 -4.19
N PHE A 103 2.19 -17.69 -4.69
CA PHE A 103 0.79 -17.79 -5.09
C PHE A 103 0.69 -18.00 -6.60
N TYR A 104 -0.02 -19.04 -7.01
CA TYR A 104 -0.14 -19.44 -8.44
C TYR A 104 -1.54 -19.26 -9.00
N HIS A 105 -2.55 -19.09 -8.13
CA HIS A 105 -3.97 -19.16 -8.49
C HIS A 105 -4.58 -17.80 -8.80
N TRP A 106 -3.80 -16.91 -9.44
CA TRP A 106 -4.22 -15.54 -9.78
C TRP A 106 -5.50 -15.49 -10.63
N GLN A 107 -5.73 -16.50 -11.47
CA GLN A 107 -6.92 -16.58 -12.33
C GLN A 107 -8.25 -16.73 -11.58
N TYR A 108 -8.21 -17.06 -10.28
CA TYR A 108 -9.41 -17.25 -9.47
C TYR A 108 -9.71 -16.09 -8.53
N ILE A 109 -8.88 -15.04 -8.56
CA ILE A 109 -9.03 -13.88 -7.69
C ILE A 109 -9.10 -12.60 -8.50
N ASP A 110 -9.73 -11.60 -7.91
CA ASP A 110 -9.89 -10.28 -8.50
C ASP A 110 -9.04 -9.25 -7.78
N ILE A 111 -8.88 -9.45 -6.46
CA ILE A 111 -8.22 -8.52 -5.56
C ILE A 111 -7.31 -9.32 -4.64
N PHE A 112 -6.06 -8.88 -4.51
CA PHE A 112 -5.11 -9.39 -3.54
C PHE A 112 -4.78 -8.30 -2.53
N ASN A 113 -5.10 -8.52 -1.26
CA ASN A 113 -4.73 -7.60 -0.19
C ASN A 113 -3.51 -8.16 0.56
N TYR A 114 -2.42 -7.40 0.54
CA TYR A 114 -1.27 -7.67 1.40
C TYR A 114 -1.57 -7.10 2.78
N PHE A 115 -1.81 -7.98 3.75
CA PHE A 115 -2.24 -7.60 5.09
C PHE A 115 -1.10 -7.79 6.08
N THR A 116 -0.90 -6.83 6.97
CA THR A 116 -0.06 -6.96 8.16
C THR A 116 -0.68 -6.12 9.28
N HIS A 117 -0.14 -6.25 10.49
CA HIS A 117 -0.51 -5.42 11.64
C HIS A 117 0.25 -4.08 11.71
N ASN A 118 1.01 -3.71 10.67
CA ASN A 118 1.58 -2.36 10.58
C ASN A 118 0.48 -1.36 10.24
N MET A 119 0.45 -0.22 10.94
CA MET A 119 -0.57 0.83 10.75
C MET A 119 -0.77 1.21 9.27
N VAL A 120 0.32 1.29 8.51
CA VAL A 120 0.28 1.39 7.04
C VAL A 120 1.09 0.24 6.46
N THR A 121 0.40 -0.65 5.79
CA THR A 121 0.97 -1.77 5.06
C THR A 121 1.14 -1.41 3.60
N ILE A 122 2.39 -1.35 3.13
CA ILE A 122 2.75 -1.14 1.72
C ILE A 122 3.07 -2.52 1.13
N PRO A 123 2.31 -3.01 0.13
CA PRO A 123 2.58 -4.31 -0.47
C PRO A 123 4.02 -4.39 -1.01
N PRO A 124 4.79 -5.44 -0.69
CA PRO A 124 6.09 -5.63 -1.30
C PRO A 124 5.99 -5.68 -2.82
N VAL A 125 6.95 -5.04 -3.49
CA VAL A 125 6.92 -4.83 -4.96
C VAL A 125 6.81 -6.13 -5.75
N VAL A 126 7.31 -7.24 -5.19
CA VAL A 126 7.22 -8.57 -5.78
C VAL A 126 5.76 -9.02 -5.94
N TRP A 127 4.89 -8.71 -4.96
CA TRP A 127 3.47 -9.04 -5.00
C TRP A 127 2.71 -8.15 -5.96
N THR A 128 2.97 -6.84 -5.94
CA THR A 128 2.37 -5.88 -6.89
C THR A 128 2.69 -6.28 -8.32
N ASN A 129 3.95 -6.55 -8.63
CA ASN A 129 4.37 -6.97 -9.97
C ASN A 129 3.75 -8.31 -10.38
N ALA A 130 3.69 -9.29 -9.48
CA ALA A 130 3.13 -10.61 -9.76
C ALA A 130 1.62 -10.55 -10.04
N ALA A 131 0.87 -9.83 -9.21
CA ALA A 131 -0.57 -9.67 -9.36
C ALA A 131 -0.92 -8.85 -10.61
N HIS A 132 -0.22 -7.74 -10.84
CA HIS A 132 -0.42 -6.90 -12.02
C HIS A 132 -0.20 -7.67 -13.32
N LYS A 133 0.82 -8.52 -13.38
CA LYS A 133 1.08 -9.40 -14.53
C LYS A 133 -0.11 -10.31 -14.84
N HIS A 134 -0.94 -10.64 -13.85
CA HIS A 134 -2.13 -11.47 -13.99
C HIS A 134 -3.44 -10.68 -14.00
N GLY A 135 -3.40 -9.35 -14.05
CA GLY A 135 -4.59 -8.49 -14.06
C GLY A 135 -5.35 -8.50 -12.73
N VAL A 136 -4.66 -8.73 -11.62
CA VAL A 136 -5.21 -8.70 -10.26
C VAL A 136 -4.83 -7.39 -9.59
N VAL A 137 -5.82 -6.73 -9.00
CA VAL A 137 -5.66 -5.49 -8.23
C VAL A 137 -4.97 -5.80 -6.91
N VAL A 138 -3.99 -4.99 -6.50
CA VAL A 138 -3.28 -5.14 -5.23
C VAL A 138 -3.57 -4.01 -4.26
N LEU A 139 -3.99 -4.37 -3.04
CA LEU A 139 -4.26 -3.42 -1.98
C LEU A 139 -3.18 -3.51 -0.89
N GLY A 140 -2.80 -2.34 -0.39
CA GLY A 140 -2.22 -2.19 0.94
C GLY A 140 -3.32 -2.18 2.01
N THR A 141 -2.91 -2.13 3.27
CA THR A 141 -3.83 -2.05 4.41
C THR A 141 -3.51 -0.81 5.25
N PHE A 142 -4.51 -0.01 5.60
CA PHE A 142 -4.42 0.97 6.68
C PHE A 142 -5.25 0.44 7.86
N ILE A 143 -4.59 0.18 8.97
CA ILE A 143 -5.19 -0.48 10.13
C ILE A 143 -4.91 0.29 11.42
N THR A 144 -5.90 0.34 12.31
CA THR A 144 -5.74 0.82 13.69
C THR A 144 -6.31 -0.23 14.64
N GLU A 145 -5.56 -0.58 15.68
CA GLU A 145 -5.95 -1.66 16.60
C GLU A 145 -5.78 -1.22 18.06
N TRP A 146 -6.63 -1.77 18.93
CA TRP A 146 -6.52 -1.64 20.39
C TRP A 146 -6.57 -0.18 20.87
N THR A 147 -6.02 0.07 22.06
CA THR A 147 -6.00 1.39 22.70
C THR A 147 -5.18 2.40 21.92
N ASP A 148 -4.04 1.99 21.36
CA ASP A 148 -3.16 2.89 20.61
C ASP A 148 -3.81 3.30 19.28
N GLY A 149 -4.50 2.38 18.60
CA GLY A 149 -5.30 2.65 17.42
C GLY A 149 -6.45 3.62 17.68
N ALA A 150 -7.10 3.53 18.85
CA ALA A 150 -8.12 4.51 19.26
C ALA A 150 -7.53 5.91 19.38
N VAL A 151 -6.34 6.07 19.97
CA VAL A 151 -5.66 7.37 20.07
C VAL A 151 -5.32 7.92 18.68
N VAL A 152 -4.83 7.06 17.77
CA VAL A 152 -4.56 7.44 16.38
C VAL A 152 -5.84 7.92 15.69
N CYS A 153 -6.94 7.19 15.83
CA CYS A 153 -8.23 7.56 15.25
C CYS A 153 -8.74 8.91 15.76
N GLU A 154 -8.68 9.15 17.07
CA GLU A 154 -9.08 10.45 17.64
C GLU A 154 -8.22 11.59 17.12
N ALA A 155 -6.96 11.34 16.78
CA ALA A 155 -6.08 12.35 16.20
C ALA A 155 -6.42 12.63 14.73
N PHE A 156 -6.50 11.60 13.88
CA PHE A 156 -6.66 11.84 12.44
C PHE A 156 -8.11 12.08 12.01
N LEU A 157 -9.11 11.55 12.73
CA LEU A 157 -10.53 11.79 12.47
C LEU A 157 -11.08 13.00 13.24
N LYS A 158 -10.22 13.82 13.84
CA LYS A 158 -10.62 15.00 14.62
C LYS A 158 -11.39 16.02 13.80
N ASP A 159 -10.86 16.36 12.62
CA ASP A 159 -11.36 17.41 11.74
C ASP A 159 -10.95 17.14 10.29
N GLU A 160 -11.49 17.96 9.38
CA GLU A 160 -11.29 17.82 7.94
C GLU A 160 -9.84 17.95 7.49
N GLU A 161 -9.08 18.87 8.08
CA GLU A 161 -7.66 19.02 7.76
C GLU A 161 -6.89 17.75 8.12
N SER A 162 -7.17 17.18 9.30
CA SER A 162 -6.49 16.00 9.83
C SER A 162 -6.75 14.75 8.98
N TYR A 163 -8.02 14.46 8.64
CA TYR A 163 -8.32 13.24 7.88
C TYR A 163 -7.89 13.37 6.42
N ARG A 164 -7.93 14.57 5.83
CA ARG A 164 -7.43 14.81 4.48
C ARG A 164 -5.92 14.63 4.42
N ALA A 165 -5.18 15.09 5.43
CA ALA A 165 -3.73 14.91 5.48
C ALA A 165 -3.33 13.42 5.49
N VAL A 166 -4.05 12.57 6.23
CA VAL A 166 -3.84 11.11 6.19
C VAL A 166 -4.21 10.53 4.84
N ALA A 167 -5.39 10.85 4.30
CA ALA A 167 -5.83 10.34 3.01
C ALA A 167 -4.86 10.72 1.88
N ASP A 168 -4.39 11.97 1.84
CA ASP A 168 -3.44 12.46 0.84
C ASP A 168 -2.12 11.69 0.89
N ARG A 169 -1.64 11.31 2.08
CA ARG A 169 -0.43 10.50 2.23
C ARG A 169 -0.65 9.07 1.73
N LEU A 170 -1.77 8.45 2.07
CA LEU A 170 -2.12 7.12 1.55
C LEU A 170 -2.20 7.11 0.02
N VAL A 171 -2.83 8.13 -0.58
CA VAL A 171 -2.90 8.30 -2.05
C VAL A 171 -1.51 8.48 -2.65
N GLN A 172 -0.67 9.33 -2.06
CA GLN A 172 0.68 9.56 -2.55
C GLN A 172 1.56 8.30 -2.47
N ILE A 173 1.43 7.52 -1.41
CA ILE A 173 2.17 6.25 -1.23
C ILE A 173 1.74 5.24 -2.30
N SER A 174 0.43 5.02 -2.47
CA SER A 174 -0.11 4.12 -3.50
C SER A 174 0.31 4.55 -4.91
N HIS A 175 0.17 5.83 -5.24
CA HIS A 175 0.59 6.38 -6.53
C HIS A 175 2.11 6.29 -6.75
N CYS A 176 2.91 6.44 -5.70
CA CYS A 176 4.37 6.38 -5.79
C CYS A 176 4.88 4.95 -6.02
N TYR A 177 4.38 3.98 -5.25
CA TYR A 177 4.82 2.59 -5.34
C TYR A 177 4.06 1.78 -6.40
N GLY A 178 2.94 2.31 -6.90
CA GLY A 178 2.21 1.75 -8.04
C GLY A 178 1.33 0.55 -7.69
N PHE A 179 0.73 0.52 -6.49
CA PHE A 179 -0.33 -0.44 -6.14
C PHE A 179 -1.69 0.26 -6.08
N ASP A 180 -2.78 -0.49 -6.04
CA ASP A 180 -4.08 -0.05 -6.54
C ASP A 180 -5.08 0.37 -5.45
N GLY A 181 -4.65 0.58 -4.21
CA GLY A 181 -5.53 1.10 -3.16
C GLY A 181 -5.37 0.44 -1.80
N TRP A 182 -6.45 0.50 -1.02
CA TRP A 182 -6.39 0.31 0.42
C TRP A 182 -7.58 -0.50 0.95
N LEU A 183 -7.29 -1.51 1.76
CA LEU A 183 -8.20 -1.99 2.79
C LEU A 183 -8.07 -1.07 4.01
N ILE A 184 -9.17 -0.49 4.47
CA ILE A 184 -9.28 0.29 5.68
C ILE A 184 -9.90 -0.60 6.76
N ASN A 185 -9.12 -0.90 7.80
CA ASN A 185 -9.57 -1.75 8.91
C ASN A 185 -9.43 -1.02 10.26
N ILE A 186 -10.53 -0.54 10.83
CA ILE A 186 -10.52 0.15 12.12
C ILE A 186 -10.99 -0.83 13.19
N GLU A 187 -10.06 -1.44 13.91
CA GLU A 187 -10.30 -2.49 14.91
C GLU A 187 -10.23 -1.93 16.35
N ASN A 188 -10.82 -0.75 16.54
CA ASN A 188 -10.98 -0.09 17.83
C ASN A 188 -12.27 0.75 17.85
N SER A 189 -12.81 0.99 19.03
CA SER A 189 -13.95 1.91 19.17
C SER A 189 -13.53 3.35 18.84
N LEU A 190 -14.50 4.17 18.44
CA LEU A 190 -14.37 5.58 18.09
C LEU A 190 -15.25 6.45 18.99
N SER A 191 -14.84 7.69 19.24
CA SER A 191 -15.73 8.71 19.80
C SER A 191 -16.82 9.11 18.82
N GLU A 192 -17.89 9.75 19.31
CA GLU A 192 -18.94 10.33 18.47
C GLU A 192 -18.39 11.34 17.44
N SER A 193 -17.35 12.09 17.80
CA SER A 193 -16.68 13.00 16.87
C SER A 193 -15.92 12.26 15.78
N ALA A 194 -15.15 11.23 16.14
CA ALA A 194 -14.36 10.47 15.18
C ALA A 194 -15.24 9.69 14.21
N VAL A 195 -16.24 8.95 14.71
CA VAL A 195 -17.15 8.15 13.87
C VAL A 195 -17.93 9.02 12.88
N LYS A 196 -18.31 10.23 13.27
CA LYS A 196 -19.00 11.19 12.38
C LYS A 196 -18.13 11.60 11.19
N ASN A 197 -16.81 11.64 11.36
CA ASN A 197 -15.87 12.01 10.30
C ASN A 197 -15.39 10.81 9.47
N THR A 198 -15.59 9.56 9.93
CA THR A 198 -15.17 8.35 9.19
C THR A 198 -15.75 8.27 7.77
N PRO A 199 -17.06 8.48 7.52
CA PRO A 199 -17.59 8.46 6.15
C PRO A 199 -16.99 9.56 5.26
N LEU A 200 -16.69 10.73 5.83
CA LEU A 200 -16.09 11.86 5.10
C LEU A 200 -14.63 11.56 4.71
N PHE A 201 -13.88 10.95 5.63
CA PHE A 201 -12.54 10.45 5.36
C PHE A 201 -12.55 9.41 4.23
N LEU A 202 -13.43 8.39 4.32
CA LEU A 202 -13.53 7.34 3.31
C LEU A 202 -13.96 7.88 1.95
N GLN A 203 -14.92 8.81 1.93
CA GLN A 203 -15.35 9.48 0.70
C GLN A 203 -14.17 10.24 0.07
N TYR A 204 -13.49 11.08 0.84
CA TYR A 204 -12.37 11.86 0.33
C TYR A 204 -11.22 10.98 -0.16
N LEU A 205 -10.83 9.96 0.62
CA LEU A 205 -9.80 8.99 0.23
C LEU A 205 -10.19 8.31 -1.09
N THR A 206 -11.44 7.86 -1.23
CA THR A 206 -11.94 7.20 -2.44
C THR A 206 -11.89 8.12 -3.65
N GLU A 207 -12.34 9.37 -3.51
CA GLU A 207 -12.30 10.37 -4.58
C GLU A 207 -10.86 10.65 -5.05
N GLN A 208 -9.95 10.90 -4.11
CA GLN A 208 -8.54 11.18 -4.42
C GLN A 208 -7.80 9.98 -4.99
N MET A 209 -8.10 8.77 -4.50
CA MET A 209 -7.57 7.53 -5.06
C MET A 209 -7.99 7.37 -6.52
N HIS A 210 -9.29 7.50 -6.83
CA HIS A 210 -9.77 7.40 -8.21
C HIS A 210 -9.19 8.48 -9.14
N GLU A 211 -8.95 9.69 -8.63
CA GLU A 211 -8.32 10.77 -9.41
C GLU A 211 -6.85 10.43 -9.76
N ARG A 212 -6.08 9.92 -8.79
CA ARG A 212 -4.62 9.75 -8.92
C ARG A 212 -4.18 8.36 -9.37
N VAL A 213 -5.01 7.36 -9.15
CA VAL A 213 -4.77 5.94 -9.48
C VAL A 213 -6.06 5.41 -10.11
N PRO A 214 -6.29 5.65 -11.41
CA PRO A 214 -7.51 5.21 -12.08
C PRO A 214 -7.73 3.71 -11.97
N GLY A 215 -8.92 3.30 -11.54
CA GLY A 215 -9.26 1.89 -11.30
C GLY A 215 -8.91 1.37 -9.91
N SER A 216 -8.41 2.23 -9.02
CA SER A 216 -8.14 1.89 -7.63
C SER A 216 -9.37 1.43 -6.85
N LEU A 217 -9.17 0.73 -5.73
CA LEU A 217 -10.23 0.36 -4.79
C LEU A 217 -9.91 0.85 -3.36
N VAL A 218 -10.94 1.34 -2.67
CA VAL A 218 -10.91 1.56 -1.23
C VAL A 218 -11.98 0.66 -0.62
N LEU A 219 -11.56 -0.27 0.24
CA LEU A 219 -12.45 -1.24 0.88
C LEU A 219 -12.52 -0.96 2.38
N TRP A 220 -13.73 -0.94 2.93
CA TRP A 220 -13.96 -0.83 4.36
C TRP A 220 -14.21 -2.22 4.95
N TYR A 221 -13.52 -2.55 6.04
CA TYR A 221 -13.78 -3.78 6.78
C TYR A 221 -14.98 -3.59 7.73
N ASP A 222 -15.84 -4.60 7.85
CA ASP A 222 -17.00 -4.56 8.75
C ASP A 222 -16.54 -4.57 10.21
N SER A 223 -16.31 -3.38 10.78
CA SER A 223 -15.78 -3.23 12.14
C SER A 223 -16.58 -2.24 12.99
N VAL A 224 -16.53 -0.94 12.69
CA VAL A 224 -17.12 0.12 13.51
C VAL A 224 -18.52 0.49 13.01
N LEU A 225 -19.49 0.53 13.93
CA LEU A 225 -20.87 0.92 13.66
C LEU A 225 -21.08 2.45 13.73
N GLU A 226 -22.26 2.91 13.34
CA GLU A 226 -22.62 4.35 13.28
C GLU A 226 -22.40 5.14 14.58
N LYS A 227 -22.44 4.48 15.75
CA LYS A 227 -22.21 5.12 17.06
C LYS A 227 -20.78 4.95 17.58
N GLY A 228 -19.90 4.35 16.79
CA GLY A 228 -18.48 4.21 17.10
C GLY A 228 -18.11 2.92 17.84
N GLU A 229 -19.05 2.00 18.11
CA GLU A 229 -18.70 0.72 18.72
C GLU A 229 -18.01 -0.21 17.71
N LEU A 230 -16.90 -0.83 18.14
CA LEU A 230 -16.31 -1.95 17.42
C LEU A 230 -17.20 -3.19 17.59
N LYS A 231 -17.93 -3.55 16.53
CA LYS A 231 -18.85 -4.70 16.51
C LYS A 231 -19.11 -5.19 15.09
N TRP A 232 -18.42 -6.26 14.70
CA TRP A 232 -18.61 -6.95 13.41
C TRP A 232 -20.05 -7.47 13.26
N GLN A 233 -20.69 -7.16 12.13
CA GLN A 233 -22.03 -7.64 11.80
C GLN A 233 -22.03 -8.96 11.03
N ASN A 234 -20.89 -9.30 10.40
CA ASN A 234 -20.70 -10.41 9.47
C ASN A 234 -21.53 -10.30 8.19
N GLU A 235 -22.08 -9.12 7.91
CA GLU A 235 -22.87 -8.79 6.72
C GLU A 235 -23.02 -7.27 6.60
N LEU A 236 -23.46 -6.81 5.42
CA LEU A 236 -23.96 -5.44 5.26
C LEU A 236 -25.42 -5.38 5.73
N ASN A 237 -25.73 -4.48 6.67
CA ASN A 237 -27.09 -4.29 7.17
C ASN A 237 -27.36 -2.80 7.50
N GLU A 238 -28.43 -2.51 8.24
CA GLU A 238 -28.82 -1.12 8.55
C GLU A 238 -27.88 -0.40 9.54
N SER A 239 -26.88 -1.10 10.10
CA SER A 239 -25.98 -0.56 11.13
C SER A 239 -24.56 -0.27 10.63
N ASN A 240 -24.21 -0.64 9.40
CA ASN A 240 -22.86 -0.52 8.82
C ASN A 240 -22.86 -0.27 7.31
#